data_AF-A0A969QMX3-F1
#
_entry.id   AF-A0A969QMX3-F1
#
_cell.length_a   1.000
_cell.length_b   1.000
_cell.length_c   1.000
_cell.angle_alpha   90.00
_cell.angle_beta   90.00
_cell.angle_gamma   90.00
#
_symmetry.space_group_name_H-M   'P 1'
#
loop_
_entity.id
_entity.type
_entity.pdbx_description
1 polymer ?
#
loop_
_entity_poly.entity_id
_entity_poly.type
_entity_poly.pdbx_seq_one_letter_code
_entity_poly.pdbx_strand_id
1 'polypeptide(L)'
;MDKRFAKNQRISRSSNLTSWENLVLPVTPGNPNDSARVNGQLTAASSAFFNVDTYDKDTDSDGVSDWDEVFILNSSPASPNSLRNSSVVLNSSGSVTGNVSGDYAAFSSHFKNSLPGAPSGQISREQAARFLQQATFGPTMQDIERVQTMGINNWIDDQISNQPVTTQSSYIAEITRDVRGPKLDTSYLTSGETRVSGNNTMTAFAQGAIKGPDQLRQRVAFALSQILVTSRRDANLSELAFGMTNYQDIFIHNAFGNYRDIIGKVSFHPVMGHY
;
A
#
# COMPACT_ATOMS: atom_id res chain seq x y z
N MET A 1 -7.91 -1.78 -26.28
CA MET A 1 -9.31 -1.80 -26.75
C MET A 1 -9.70 -0.37 -27.09
N ASP A 2 -10.58 -0.15 -28.06
CA ASP A 2 -11.03 1.19 -28.41
C ASP A 2 -12.01 1.71 -27.34
N LYS A 3 -11.90 2.98 -26.93
CA LYS A 3 -12.81 3.60 -25.92
C LYS A 3 -14.29 3.46 -26.31
N ARG A 4 -14.56 3.28 -27.61
CA ARG A 4 -15.89 3.08 -28.21
C ARG A 4 -16.64 1.83 -27.73
N PHE A 5 -15.95 0.82 -27.18
CA PHE A 5 -16.58 -0.46 -26.79
C PHE A 5 -17.02 -0.54 -25.32
N ALA A 6 -16.82 0.52 -24.53
CA ALA A 6 -17.05 0.50 -23.09
C ALA A 6 -18.30 1.27 -22.63
N LYS A 7 -19.08 1.83 -23.56
CA LYS A 7 -20.33 2.55 -23.26
C LYS A 7 -21.47 2.00 -24.10
N ASN A 8 -22.65 1.91 -23.50
CA ASN A 8 -23.90 1.60 -24.17
C ASN A 8 -24.80 2.83 -24.27
N GLN A 9 -25.73 2.81 -25.23
CA GLN A 9 -26.75 3.84 -25.39
C GLN A 9 -28.14 3.23 -25.23
N ARG A 10 -29.01 3.90 -24.49
CA ARG A 10 -30.42 3.55 -24.34
C ARG A 10 -31.27 4.71 -24.78
N ILE A 11 -32.34 4.43 -25.51
CA ILE A 11 -33.39 5.41 -25.77
C ILE A 11 -34.64 4.97 -25.04
N SER A 12 -35.29 5.90 -24.36
CA SER A 12 -36.54 5.69 -23.66
C SER A 12 -37.60 6.65 -24.19
N ARG A 13 -38.87 6.26 -24.18
CA ARG A 13 -40.00 7.14 -24.52
C ARG A 13 -40.97 7.29 -23.36
N SER A 14 -41.68 8.40 -23.31
CA SER A 14 -42.76 8.64 -22.34
C SER A 14 -43.90 9.44 -22.96
N SER A 15 -45.13 9.17 -22.56
CA SER A 15 -46.30 9.98 -22.91
C SER A 15 -46.60 11.08 -21.88
N ASN A 16 -46.03 11.00 -20.68
CA ASN A 16 -46.42 11.82 -19.52
C ASN A 16 -45.25 12.29 -18.64
N LEU A 17 -44.00 12.06 -19.06
CA LEU A 17 -42.74 12.36 -18.33
C LEU A 17 -42.50 11.56 -17.04
N THR A 18 -43.48 10.81 -16.54
CA THR A 18 -43.37 10.03 -15.30
C THR A 18 -43.13 8.55 -15.55
N SER A 19 -43.59 8.03 -16.68
CA SER A 19 -43.48 6.61 -17.05
C SER A 19 -42.66 6.48 -18.32
N TRP A 20 -41.51 5.80 -18.23
CA TRP A 20 -40.56 5.63 -19.33
C TRP A 20 -40.51 4.18 -19.80
N GLU A 21 -40.61 3.97 -21.10
CA GLU A 21 -40.47 2.68 -21.76
C GLU A 21 -39.19 2.68 -22.60
N ASN A 22 -38.35 1.66 -22.44
CA ASN A 22 -37.11 1.54 -23.21
C ASN A 22 -37.42 1.07 -24.64
N LEU A 23 -36.87 1.79 -25.62
CA LEU A 23 -36.94 1.42 -27.03
C LEU A 23 -35.77 0.51 -27.39
N VAL A 24 -36.07 -0.65 -27.96
CA VAL A 24 -35.07 -1.56 -28.53
C VAL A 24 -34.79 -1.12 -29.96
N LEU A 25 -33.81 -0.25 -30.12
CA LEU A 25 -33.39 0.25 -31.43
C LEU A 25 -31.93 -0.14 -31.69
N PRO A 26 -31.58 -0.60 -32.90
CA PRO A 26 -30.20 -0.88 -33.28
C PRO A 26 -29.35 0.37 -33.11
N VAL A 27 -28.29 0.25 -32.31
CA VAL A 27 -27.29 1.28 -32.12
C VAL A 27 -26.02 0.87 -32.87
N THR A 28 -25.58 1.71 -33.78
CA THR A 28 -24.33 1.50 -34.51
C THR A 28 -23.30 2.57 -34.09
N PRO A 29 -22.05 2.19 -33.81
CA PRO A 29 -20.98 3.16 -33.56
C PRO A 29 -20.77 4.03 -34.80
N GLY A 30 -20.81 5.35 -34.61
CA GLY A 30 -20.45 6.33 -35.62
C GLY A 30 -18.93 6.43 -35.79
N ASN A 31 -18.49 6.67 -37.02
CA ASN A 31 -17.11 7.02 -37.38
C ASN A 31 -17.17 8.46 -37.97
N PRO A 32 -16.37 9.47 -37.54
CA PRO A 32 -15.18 9.45 -36.69
C PRO A 32 -15.30 10.14 -35.31
N ASN A 33 -16.49 10.55 -34.85
CA ASN A 33 -16.64 11.48 -33.71
C ASN A 33 -17.54 10.95 -32.59
N ASP A 34 -17.08 10.02 -31.73
CA ASP A 34 -17.71 9.62 -30.45
C ASP A 34 -19.25 9.64 -30.44
N SER A 35 -19.86 9.16 -31.52
CA SER A 35 -21.29 9.26 -31.76
C SER A 35 -21.85 7.88 -31.91
N ALA A 36 -23.05 7.68 -31.38
CA ALA A 36 -23.84 6.49 -31.64
C ALA A 36 -24.98 6.90 -32.56
N ARG A 37 -25.21 6.11 -33.60
CA ARG A 37 -26.35 6.30 -34.50
C ARG A 37 -27.39 5.28 -34.16
N VAL A 38 -28.59 5.76 -33.84
CA VAL A 38 -29.74 4.90 -33.67
C VAL A 38 -30.51 4.86 -34.97
N ASN A 39 -30.64 3.66 -35.54
CA ASN A 39 -31.36 3.45 -36.78
C ASN A 39 -32.76 2.91 -36.45
N GLY A 40 -33.79 3.68 -36.77
CA GLY A 40 -35.17 3.25 -36.60
C GLY A 40 -36.15 4.42 -36.64
N GLN A 41 -37.43 4.10 -36.74
CA GLN A 41 -38.49 5.10 -36.71
C GLN A 41 -39.00 5.25 -35.27
N LEU A 42 -38.90 6.46 -34.73
CA LEU A 42 -39.51 6.82 -33.45
C LEU A 42 -41.02 7.00 -33.67
N THR A 43 -41.78 5.89 -33.66
CA THR A 43 -43.24 5.93 -33.80
C THR A 43 -43.88 6.38 -32.47
N ALA A 44 -44.55 7.54 -32.52
CA ALA A 44 -45.33 8.08 -31.41
C ALA A 44 -46.77 8.35 -31.86
N ALA A 45 -47.74 8.02 -31.01
CA ALA A 45 -49.11 8.49 -31.16
C ALA A 45 -49.16 9.98 -30.79
N SER A 46 -49.33 10.85 -31.79
CA SER A 46 -49.53 12.32 -31.76
C SER A 46 -48.52 13.20 -30.99
N SER A 47 -48.03 12.82 -29.81
CA SER A 47 -46.99 13.52 -29.02
C SER A 47 -46.33 12.57 -28.02
N ALA A 48 -45.00 12.48 -28.03
CA ALA A 48 -44.23 11.72 -27.04
C ALA A 48 -42.92 12.45 -26.69
N PHE A 49 -42.41 12.17 -25.49
CA PHE A 49 -41.11 12.58 -25.01
C PHE A 49 -40.11 11.45 -25.22
N PHE A 50 -38.85 11.79 -25.51
CA PHE A 50 -37.76 10.84 -25.67
C PHE A 50 -36.61 11.23 -24.75
N ASN A 51 -35.94 10.23 -24.19
CA ASN A 51 -34.72 10.39 -23.42
C ASN A 51 -33.63 9.51 -24.04
N VAL A 52 -32.39 10.01 -24.07
CA VAL A 52 -31.22 9.28 -24.57
C VAL A 52 -30.19 9.25 -23.45
N ASP A 53 -29.89 8.04 -22.98
CA ASP A 53 -28.95 7.81 -21.89
C ASP A 53 -27.70 7.10 -22.41
N THR A 54 -26.54 7.56 -21.98
CA THR A 54 -25.24 6.87 -22.13
C THR A 54 -24.82 6.32 -20.78
N TYR A 55 -24.50 5.03 -20.73
CA TYR A 55 -24.09 4.37 -19.50
C TYR A 55 -22.90 3.44 -19.75
N ASP A 56 -22.19 3.12 -18.67
CA ASP A 56 -21.09 2.17 -18.69
C ASP A 56 -21.56 0.79 -19.10
N LYS A 57 -20.87 0.20 -20.07
CA LYS A 57 -21.10 -1.18 -20.47
C LYS A 57 -20.45 -2.09 -19.42
N ASP A 58 -21.19 -3.10 -19.02
CA ASP A 58 -20.78 -4.17 -18.10
C ASP A 58 -21.26 -5.46 -18.78
N THR A 59 -20.33 -6.16 -19.44
CA THR A 59 -20.64 -7.26 -20.36
C THR A 59 -21.02 -8.54 -19.63
N ASP A 60 -20.46 -8.78 -18.45
CA ASP A 60 -20.75 -9.96 -17.64
C ASP A 60 -21.67 -9.66 -16.42
N SER A 61 -22.10 -8.40 -16.28
CA SER A 61 -23.06 -7.94 -15.29
C SER A 61 -22.60 -8.15 -13.85
N ASP A 62 -21.30 -8.03 -13.61
CA ASP A 62 -20.68 -8.28 -12.32
C ASP A 62 -20.63 -7.02 -11.42
N GLY A 63 -21.01 -5.86 -11.98
CA GLY A 63 -21.05 -4.57 -11.30
C GLY A 63 -19.78 -3.74 -11.46
N VAL A 64 -18.81 -4.18 -12.27
CA VAL A 64 -17.65 -3.41 -12.72
C VAL A 64 -17.85 -3.05 -14.21
N SER A 65 -17.50 -1.84 -14.61
CA SER A 65 -17.62 -1.48 -16.02
C SER A 65 -16.51 -2.13 -16.86
N ASP A 66 -16.81 -2.51 -18.10
CA ASP A 66 -15.82 -2.97 -19.10
C ASP A 66 -14.61 -2.02 -19.18
N TRP A 67 -14.85 -0.72 -18.96
CA TRP A 67 -13.80 0.29 -18.96
C TRP A 67 -12.87 0.14 -17.76
N ASP A 68 -13.43 0.03 -16.56
CA ASP A 68 -12.65 -0.18 -15.34
C ASP A 68 -11.90 -1.51 -15.41
N GLU A 69 -12.53 -2.56 -15.93
CA GLU A 69 -11.89 -3.86 -16.10
C GLU A 69 -10.68 -3.80 -17.03
N VAL A 70 -10.84 -3.28 -18.24
CA VAL A 70 -9.77 -3.27 -19.25
C VAL A 70 -8.67 -2.26 -18.93
N PHE A 71 -9.02 -1.06 -18.45
CA PHE A 71 -8.07 0.05 -18.35
C PHE A 71 -7.56 0.32 -16.94
N ILE A 72 -8.27 -0.12 -15.91
CA ILE A 72 -7.89 0.12 -14.52
C ILE A 72 -7.40 -1.16 -13.85
N LEU A 73 -8.17 -2.24 -13.99
CA LEU A 73 -7.91 -3.52 -13.34
C LEU A 73 -7.04 -4.46 -14.18
N ASN A 74 -6.98 -4.24 -15.49
CA ASN A 74 -6.38 -5.16 -16.46
C ASN A 74 -6.98 -6.58 -16.33
N SER A 75 -8.31 -6.62 -16.16
CA SER A 75 -9.15 -7.82 -16.04
C SER A 75 -9.94 -8.05 -17.33
N SER A 76 -10.59 -9.21 -17.45
CA SER A 76 -11.34 -9.59 -18.65
C SER A 76 -12.80 -9.14 -18.53
N PRO A 77 -13.32 -8.27 -19.43
CA PRO A 77 -14.70 -7.78 -19.33
C PRO A 77 -15.78 -8.83 -19.59
N ALA A 78 -15.40 -10.02 -20.06
CA ALA A 78 -16.32 -11.11 -20.32
C ALA A 78 -16.34 -12.17 -19.21
N SER A 79 -15.66 -11.95 -18.09
CA SER A 79 -15.48 -12.96 -17.05
C SER A 79 -15.45 -12.35 -15.65
N PRO A 80 -16.46 -12.63 -14.80
CA PRO A 80 -16.67 -11.92 -13.53
C PRO A 80 -15.62 -12.23 -12.45
N ASN A 81 -14.72 -13.18 -12.70
CA ASN A 81 -13.74 -13.69 -11.74
C ASN A 81 -12.35 -13.81 -12.37
N SER A 82 -11.97 -12.87 -13.24
CA SER A 82 -10.71 -12.97 -13.99
C SER A 82 -9.48 -12.63 -13.16
N LEU A 83 -9.60 -11.77 -12.14
CA LEU A 83 -8.52 -11.42 -11.21
C LEU A 83 -8.41 -12.36 -10.02
N ARG A 84 -9.56 -12.82 -9.51
CA ARG A 84 -9.65 -13.66 -8.32
C ARG A 84 -10.97 -14.41 -8.31
N ASN A 85 -11.07 -15.41 -7.45
CA ASN A 85 -12.33 -16.10 -7.21
C ASN A 85 -13.37 -15.18 -6.54
N SER A 86 -14.65 -15.50 -6.77
CA SER A 86 -15.79 -14.85 -6.12
C SER A 86 -15.62 -14.82 -4.61
N SER A 87 -16.00 -13.71 -3.98
CA SER A 87 -15.85 -13.51 -2.54
C SER A 87 -17.19 -13.49 -1.84
N VAL A 88 -17.23 -14.04 -0.62
CA VAL A 88 -18.44 -14.09 0.19
C VAL A 88 -18.64 -12.76 0.89
N VAL A 89 -19.87 -12.28 0.94
CA VAL A 89 -20.29 -11.09 1.68
C VAL A 89 -20.81 -11.54 3.04
N LEU A 90 -20.26 -10.98 4.11
CA LEU A 90 -20.68 -11.26 5.49
C LEU A 90 -21.40 -10.03 6.06
N ASN A 91 -22.44 -10.24 6.85
CA ASN A 91 -23.01 -9.18 7.68
C ASN A 91 -22.17 -8.94 8.95
N SER A 92 -22.60 -7.95 9.75
CA SER A 92 -21.96 -7.61 11.03
C SER A 92 -21.95 -8.75 12.06
N SER A 93 -22.80 -9.77 11.90
CA SER A 93 -22.82 -10.98 12.73
C SER A 93 -22.02 -12.15 12.15
N GLY A 94 -21.23 -11.92 11.10
CA GLY A 94 -20.38 -12.93 10.47
C GLY A 94 -21.14 -13.99 9.65
N SER A 95 -22.44 -13.77 9.39
CA SER A 95 -23.26 -14.66 8.57
C SER A 95 -23.16 -14.28 7.10
N VAL A 96 -23.13 -15.28 6.22
CA VAL A 96 -23.11 -15.09 4.76
C VAL A 96 -24.43 -14.47 4.29
N THR A 97 -24.36 -13.29 3.68
CA THR A 97 -25.52 -12.59 3.11
C THR A 97 -25.54 -12.59 1.59
N GLY A 98 -24.48 -13.08 0.95
CA GLY A 98 -24.41 -13.21 -0.50
C GLY A 98 -22.98 -13.42 -0.98
N ASN A 99 -22.80 -13.32 -2.29
CA ASN A 99 -21.51 -13.40 -2.96
C ASN A 99 -21.36 -12.23 -3.91
N VAL A 100 -20.13 -11.76 -4.07
CA VAL A 100 -19.74 -10.83 -5.13
C VAL A 100 -18.74 -11.48 -6.05
N SER A 101 -18.70 -11.01 -7.29
CA SER A 101 -17.71 -11.41 -8.28
C SER A 101 -16.29 -11.10 -7.78
N GLY A 102 -15.31 -11.82 -8.32
CA GLY A 102 -13.91 -11.61 -7.98
C GLY A 102 -13.41 -10.25 -8.44
N ASP A 103 -13.86 -9.80 -9.61
CA ASP A 103 -13.41 -8.55 -10.21
C ASP A 103 -14.05 -7.36 -9.50
N TYR A 104 -15.33 -7.43 -9.12
CA TYR A 104 -15.97 -6.47 -8.22
C TYR A 104 -15.30 -6.39 -6.86
N ALA A 105 -14.91 -7.54 -6.29
CA ALA A 105 -14.22 -7.56 -4.99
C ALA A 105 -12.83 -6.91 -5.08
N ALA A 106 -12.11 -7.10 -6.20
CA ALA A 106 -10.84 -6.43 -6.46
C ALA A 106 -11.05 -4.91 -6.68
N PHE A 107 -12.05 -4.51 -7.46
CA PHE A 107 -12.40 -3.12 -7.68
C PHE A 107 -12.72 -2.40 -6.35
N SER A 108 -13.58 -3.01 -5.52
CA SER A 108 -13.97 -2.45 -4.24
C SER A 108 -12.78 -2.29 -3.28
N SER A 109 -11.85 -3.25 -3.23
CA SER A 109 -10.66 -3.16 -2.40
C SER A 109 -9.66 -2.09 -2.88
N HIS A 110 -9.65 -1.81 -4.19
CA HIS A 110 -8.77 -0.79 -4.77
C HIS A 110 -9.34 0.62 -4.61
N PHE A 111 -10.64 0.81 -4.81
CA PHE A 111 -11.23 2.14 -5.02
C PHE A 111 -12.28 2.58 -3.99
N LYS A 112 -13.01 1.66 -3.36
CA LYS A 112 -14.13 2.03 -2.48
C LYS A 112 -13.79 2.10 -0.99
N ASN A 113 -12.54 1.79 -0.62
CA ASN A 113 -12.10 1.76 0.78
C ASN A 113 -13.05 0.93 1.67
N SER A 114 -13.61 -0.14 1.12
CA SER A 114 -14.52 -1.03 1.84
C SER A 114 -14.45 -2.44 1.26
N LEU A 115 -14.44 -3.43 2.15
CA LEU A 115 -14.76 -4.79 1.75
C LEU A 115 -16.24 -4.83 1.31
N PRO A 116 -16.60 -5.63 0.30
CA PRO A 116 -18.00 -5.84 -0.08
C PRO A 116 -18.85 -6.26 1.13
N GLY A 117 -19.83 -5.43 1.51
CA GLY A 117 -20.70 -5.64 2.68
C GLY A 117 -20.13 -5.21 4.05
N ALA A 118 -18.90 -4.72 4.11
CA ALA A 118 -18.37 -4.12 5.34
C ALA A 118 -18.85 -2.67 5.50
N PRO A 119 -19.02 -2.19 6.74
CA PRO A 119 -19.32 -0.79 7.00
C PRO A 119 -18.23 0.11 6.37
N SER A 120 -18.67 1.20 5.74
CA SER A 120 -17.79 2.21 5.16
C SER A 120 -16.78 2.70 6.21
N GLY A 121 -15.47 2.58 5.94
CA GLY A 121 -14.40 3.04 6.82
C GLY A 121 -13.49 1.94 7.40
N GLN A 122 -13.78 0.66 7.17
CA GLN A 122 -12.82 -0.41 7.51
C GLN A 122 -11.68 -0.49 6.48
N ILE A 123 -10.43 -0.51 6.97
CA ILE A 123 -9.23 -0.65 6.14
C ILE A 123 -9.16 -2.09 5.60
N SER A 124 -9.05 -2.25 4.29
CA SER A 124 -8.85 -3.56 3.65
C SER A 124 -7.44 -4.10 3.90
N ARG A 125 -7.26 -5.42 3.78
CA ARG A 125 -5.94 -6.06 3.93
C ARG A 125 -4.94 -5.50 2.91
N GLU A 126 -5.38 -5.25 1.68
CA GLU A 126 -4.56 -4.69 0.60
C GLU A 126 -4.17 -3.23 0.90
N GLN A 127 -5.03 -2.47 1.54
CA GLN A 127 -4.72 -1.09 1.96
C GLN A 127 -3.72 -1.08 3.10
N ALA A 128 -3.94 -1.88 4.14
CA ALA A 128 -3.01 -2.04 5.24
C ALA A 128 -1.63 -2.50 4.72
N ALA A 129 -1.60 -3.48 3.81
CA ALA A 129 -0.37 -3.94 3.18
C ALA A 129 0.34 -2.84 2.38
N ARG A 130 -0.38 -2.09 1.53
CA ARG A 130 0.20 -0.97 0.76
C ARG A 130 0.77 0.13 1.66
N PHE A 131 0.04 0.51 2.70
CA PHE A 131 0.51 1.46 3.70
C PHE A 131 1.79 0.96 4.39
N LEU A 132 1.78 -0.28 4.88
CA LEU A 132 2.93 -0.87 5.56
C LEU A 132 4.14 -1.07 4.63
N GLN A 133 3.95 -1.36 3.34
CA GLN A 133 5.06 -1.40 2.37
C GLN A 133 5.82 -0.06 2.28
N GLN A 134 5.14 1.06 2.51
CA GLN A 134 5.74 2.39 2.52
C GLN A 134 6.31 2.74 3.89
N ALA A 135 5.59 2.39 4.96
CA ALA A 135 5.89 2.78 6.33
C ALA A 135 6.89 1.87 7.07
N THR A 136 7.15 0.65 6.58
CA THR A 136 7.97 -0.38 7.25
C THR A 136 9.02 -0.96 6.30
N PHE A 137 9.87 -1.90 6.73
CA PHE A 137 10.76 -2.65 5.83
C PHE A 137 10.10 -3.87 5.17
N GLY A 138 8.84 -4.15 5.49
CA GLY A 138 8.06 -5.21 4.88
C GLY A 138 6.83 -5.53 5.73
N PRO A 139 5.63 -5.60 5.14
CA PRO A 139 4.43 -5.94 5.91
C PRO A 139 4.48 -7.38 6.40
N THR A 140 4.16 -7.60 7.67
CA THR A 140 3.80 -8.92 8.20
C THR A 140 2.28 -9.07 8.24
N MET A 141 1.77 -10.31 8.23
CA MET A 141 0.33 -10.55 8.37
C MET A 141 -0.22 -9.98 9.68
N GLN A 142 0.58 -10.07 10.75
CA GLN A 142 0.23 -9.53 12.06
C GLN A 142 0.11 -8.00 12.03
N ASP A 143 1.03 -7.30 11.36
CA ASP A 143 0.97 -5.84 11.25
C ASP A 143 -0.21 -5.38 10.40
N ILE A 144 -0.53 -6.11 9.33
CA ILE A 144 -1.73 -5.84 8.51
C ILE A 144 -2.98 -5.92 9.40
N GLU A 145 -3.15 -7.01 10.14
CA GLU A 145 -4.30 -7.20 11.03
C GLU A 145 -4.38 -6.12 12.11
N ARG A 146 -3.22 -5.70 12.64
CA ARG A 146 -3.11 -4.60 13.60
C ARG A 146 -3.61 -3.29 13.00
N VAL A 147 -3.15 -2.92 11.80
CA VAL A 147 -3.59 -1.71 11.09
C VAL A 147 -5.09 -1.77 10.77
N GLN A 148 -5.60 -2.92 10.34
CA GLN A 148 -7.03 -3.09 10.08
C GLN A 148 -7.89 -2.90 11.34
N THR A 149 -7.37 -3.33 12.49
CA THR A 149 -8.07 -3.26 13.78
C THR A 149 -8.03 -1.86 14.39
N MET A 150 -6.84 -1.26 14.47
CA MET A 150 -6.67 0.01 15.18
C MET A 150 -6.79 1.24 14.29
N GLY A 151 -6.62 1.09 12.97
CA GLY A 151 -6.58 2.21 12.04
C GLY A 151 -5.16 2.71 11.77
N ILE A 152 -4.94 3.32 10.59
CA ILE A 152 -3.64 3.86 10.18
C ILE A 152 -3.13 4.94 11.16
N ASN A 153 -3.98 5.91 11.51
CA ASN A 153 -3.56 7.02 12.39
C ASN A 153 -3.14 6.51 13.77
N ASN A 154 -3.94 5.65 14.40
CA ASN A 154 -3.60 5.07 15.69
C ASN A 154 -2.35 4.18 15.62
N TRP A 155 -2.12 3.48 14.50
CA TRP A 155 -0.89 2.72 14.29
C TRP A 155 0.32 3.65 14.20
N ILE A 156 0.22 4.79 13.50
CA ILE A 156 1.30 5.80 13.43
C ILE A 156 1.58 6.37 14.82
N ASP A 157 0.54 6.75 15.57
CA ASP A 157 0.68 7.29 16.92
C ASP A 157 1.35 6.29 17.87
N ASP A 158 1.00 5.00 17.74
CA ASP A 158 1.61 3.90 18.47
C ASP A 158 3.10 3.72 18.12
N GLN A 159 3.47 3.79 16.84
CA GLN A 159 4.86 3.73 16.40
C GLN A 159 5.70 4.91 16.92
N ILE A 160 5.10 6.10 17.00
CA ILE A 160 5.77 7.30 17.50
C ILE A 160 5.97 7.24 19.01
N SER A 161 4.93 6.84 19.75
CA SER A 161 4.84 7.06 21.19
C SER A 161 5.08 5.82 22.05
N ASN A 162 4.69 4.63 21.59
CA ASN A 162 4.62 3.44 22.43
C ASN A 162 5.68 2.39 22.11
N GLN A 163 6.16 2.33 20.85
CA GLN A 163 7.13 1.31 20.46
C GLN A 163 8.51 1.57 21.08
N PRO A 164 9.15 0.53 21.66
CA PRO A 164 10.48 0.68 22.21
C PRO A 164 11.49 0.98 21.09
N VAL A 165 12.46 1.84 21.39
CA VAL A 165 13.47 2.25 20.42
C VAL A 165 14.48 1.13 20.22
N THR A 166 14.60 0.64 18.98
CA THR A 166 15.60 -0.38 18.61
C THR A 166 16.87 0.29 18.09
N THR A 167 17.84 0.52 18.97
CA THR A 167 19.15 1.08 18.59
C THR A 167 20.05 0.02 17.94
N GLN A 168 20.87 0.41 16.97
CA GLN A 168 21.87 -0.47 16.37
C GLN A 168 23.08 -0.68 17.29
N SER A 169 23.48 0.32 18.08
CA SER A 169 24.64 0.20 18.96
C SER A 169 24.43 -0.78 20.11
N SER A 170 23.18 -1.00 20.56
CA SER A 170 22.88 -1.99 21.61
C SER A 170 23.22 -3.41 21.17
N TYR A 171 22.90 -3.78 19.93
CA TYR A 171 23.30 -5.06 19.34
C TYR A 171 24.83 -5.19 19.29
N ILE A 172 25.54 -4.14 18.84
CA ILE A 172 27.00 -4.16 18.81
C ILE A 172 27.61 -4.27 20.21
N ALA A 173 27.03 -3.60 21.20
CA ALA A 173 27.46 -3.68 22.59
C ALA A 173 27.27 -5.10 23.16
N GLU A 174 26.14 -5.75 22.84
CA GLU A 174 25.84 -7.13 23.25
C GLU A 174 26.89 -8.10 22.71
N ILE A 175 27.13 -8.11 21.40
CA ILE A 175 28.12 -9.02 20.80
C ILE A 175 29.55 -8.66 21.22
N THR A 176 29.85 -7.38 21.50
CA THR A 176 31.14 -6.97 22.06
C THR A 176 31.36 -7.59 23.45
N ARG A 177 30.32 -7.65 24.29
CA ARG A 177 30.38 -8.28 25.60
C ARG A 177 30.61 -9.78 25.49
N ASP A 178 29.98 -10.43 24.52
CA ASP A 178 30.16 -11.87 24.30
C ASP A 178 31.57 -12.20 23.78
N VAL A 179 32.08 -11.47 22.79
CA VAL A 179 33.45 -11.59 22.26
C VAL A 179 34.50 -11.46 23.35
N ARG A 180 34.30 -10.55 24.30
CA ARG A 180 35.24 -10.28 25.39
C ARG A 180 35.02 -11.16 26.62
N GLY A 181 33.98 -11.99 26.62
CA GLY A 181 33.57 -12.79 27.76
C GLY A 181 33.42 -14.26 27.38
N PRO A 182 32.21 -14.82 27.49
CA PRO A 182 32.00 -16.27 27.41
C PRO A 182 32.05 -16.83 25.98
N LYS A 183 31.93 -15.99 24.94
CA LYS A 183 31.95 -16.39 23.52
C LYS A 183 30.92 -17.47 23.19
N LEU A 184 29.67 -17.24 23.61
CA LEU A 184 28.58 -18.20 23.48
C LEU A 184 28.01 -18.27 22.07
N ASP A 185 28.02 -17.14 21.34
CA ASP A 185 27.52 -17.05 19.97
C ASP A 185 28.70 -16.91 19.00
N THR A 186 28.71 -17.75 17.97
CA THR A 186 29.74 -17.79 16.92
C THR A 186 29.24 -17.30 15.56
N SER A 187 28.02 -16.76 15.51
CA SER A 187 27.38 -16.30 14.27
C SER A 187 27.80 -14.90 13.83
N TYR A 188 28.28 -14.07 14.76
CA TYR A 188 28.76 -12.72 14.46
C TYR A 188 30.23 -12.73 14.01
N LEU A 189 30.62 -11.71 13.24
CA LEU A 189 31.96 -11.63 12.66
C LEU A 189 32.95 -10.96 13.62
N THR A 190 34.13 -11.52 13.79
CA THR A 190 35.20 -10.91 14.59
C THR A 190 36.38 -10.49 13.73
N SER A 191 37.15 -9.55 14.24
CA SER A 191 38.42 -9.08 13.67
C SER A 191 39.53 -9.41 14.67
N GLY A 192 40.13 -10.58 14.49
CA GLY A 192 40.95 -11.20 15.53
C GLY A 192 40.11 -11.78 16.67
N GLU A 193 40.74 -11.98 17.84
CA GLU A 193 40.13 -12.75 18.95
C GLU A 193 39.23 -11.93 19.88
N THR A 194 39.34 -10.60 19.85
CA THR A 194 38.77 -9.70 20.87
C THR A 194 37.99 -8.51 20.33
N ARG A 195 37.89 -8.36 19.00
CA ARG A 195 37.20 -7.22 18.37
C ARG A 195 36.05 -7.69 17.49
N VAL A 196 34.96 -6.95 17.56
CA VAL A 196 33.81 -7.09 16.65
C VAL A 196 34.17 -6.48 15.30
N SER A 197 33.98 -7.23 14.21
CA SER A 197 34.21 -6.72 12.86
C SER A 197 33.17 -5.65 12.50
N GLY A 198 33.59 -4.63 11.74
CA GLY A 198 32.68 -3.61 11.20
C GLY A 198 31.59 -4.16 10.27
N ASN A 199 31.75 -5.37 9.72
CA ASN A 199 30.71 -6.02 8.91
C ASN A 199 29.41 -6.30 9.70
N ASN A 200 29.47 -6.38 11.04
CA ASN A 200 28.27 -6.54 11.87
C ASN A 200 27.36 -5.31 11.90
N THR A 201 27.80 -4.16 11.38
CA THR A 201 26.94 -2.97 11.20
C THR A 201 25.71 -3.28 10.34
N MET A 202 25.86 -4.14 9.33
CA MET A 202 24.76 -4.58 8.48
C MET A 202 23.78 -5.48 9.25
N THR A 203 24.30 -6.35 10.11
CA THR A 203 23.47 -7.18 10.99
C THR A 203 22.71 -6.34 12.00
N ALA A 204 23.34 -5.32 12.58
CA ALA A 204 22.69 -4.38 13.50
C ALA A 204 21.52 -3.66 12.83
N PHE A 205 21.72 -3.15 11.61
CA PHE A 205 20.64 -2.60 10.79
C PHE A 205 19.52 -3.63 10.54
N ALA A 206 19.88 -4.86 10.14
CA ALA A 206 18.90 -5.91 9.83
C ALA A 206 18.07 -6.32 11.05
N GLN A 207 18.63 -6.32 12.26
CA GLN A 207 17.86 -6.60 13.49
C GLN A 207 16.73 -5.59 13.68
N GLY A 208 17.03 -4.28 13.54
CA GLY A 208 16.00 -3.23 13.59
C GLY A 208 15.02 -3.32 12.43
N ALA A 209 15.51 -3.45 11.20
CA ALA A 209 14.67 -3.47 10.01
C ALA A 209 13.72 -4.67 9.96
N ILE A 210 14.17 -5.87 10.33
CA ILE A 210 13.38 -7.10 10.19
C ILE A 210 12.58 -7.41 11.46
N LYS A 211 13.16 -7.20 12.64
CA LYS A 211 12.58 -7.64 13.92
C LYS A 211 12.18 -6.49 14.85
N GLY A 212 12.64 -5.27 14.58
CA GLY A 212 12.35 -4.11 15.41
C GLY A 212 10.85 -3.82 15.41
N PRO A 213 10.23 -3.59 16.59
CA PRO A 213 8.80 -3.28 16.67
C PRO A 213 8.49 -1.82 16.28
N ASP A 214 9.51 -0.96 16.22
CA ASP A 214 9.49 0.46 15.85
C ASP A 214 9.74 0.67 14.33
N GLN A 215 9.07 -0.10 13.49
CA GLN A 215 9.25 -0.12 12.04
C GLN A 215 9.23 1.26 11.36
N LEU A 216 8.29 2.13 11.76
CA LEU A 216 8.23 3.49 11.18
C LEU A 216 9.47 4.30 11.54
N ARG A 217 9.95 4.17 12.78
CA ARG A 217 11.17 4.85 13.26
C ARG A 217 12.39 4.39 12.46
N GLN A 218 12.52 3.08 12.25
CA GLN A 218 13.60 2.50 11.46
C GLN A 218 13.56 2.97 10.00
N ARG A 219 12.37 3.02 9.40
CA ARG A 219 12.18 3.48 8.01
C ARG A 219 12.55 4.95 7.83
N VAL A 220 12.13 5.81 8.76
CA VAL A 220 12.48 7.25 8.76
C VAL A 220 13.97 7.46 9.03
N ALA A 221 14.54 6.72 10.00
CA ALA A 221 15.97 6.78 10.29
C ALA A 221 16.81 6.39 9.07
N PHE A 222 16.42 5.36 8.33
CA PHE A 222 17.08 4.96 7.09
C PHE A 222 16.97 6.05 6.00
N ALA A 223 15.81 6.69 5.85
CA ALA A 223 15.67 7.81 4.92
C ALA A 223 16.60 8.98 5.28
N LEU A 224 16.69 9.34 6.56
CA LEU A 224 17.61 10.36 7.04
C LEU A 224 19.09 9.99 6.81
N SER A 225 19.44 8.71 6.99
CA SER A 225 20.80 8.22 6.75
C SER A 225 21.20 8.28 5.27
N GLN A 226 20.24 8.34 4.34
CA GLN A 226 20.50 8.55 2.91
C GLN A 226 20.74 10.04 2.56
N ILE A 227 20.45 10.96 3.48
CA ILE A 227 20.70 12.40 3.30
C ILE A 227 22.01 12.79 3.98
N LEU A 228 22.21 12.36 5.23
CA LEU A 228 23.40 12.65 6.04
C LEU A 228 24.32 11.43 6.07
N VAL A 229 24.91 11.15 4.91
CA VAL A 229 25.60 9.90 4.58
C VAL A 229 26.99 9.82 5.21
N THR A 230 27.32 8.66 5.79
CA THR A 230 28.68 8.23 6.10
C THR A 230 28.95 6.86 5.50
N SER A 231 30.21 6.51 5.26
CA SER A 231 30.56 5.24 4.61
C SER A 231 31.50 4.39 5.46
N ARG A 232 31.06 3.16 5.76
CA ARG A 232 31.94 2.14 6.36
C ARG A 232 33.07 1.68 5.42
N ARG A 233 33.07 2.10 4.14
CA ARG A 233 34.17 1.78 3.22
C ARG A 233 35.39 2.65 3.46
N ASP A 234 35.26 3.73 4.23
CA ASP A 234 36.41 4.51 4.68
C ASP A 234 37.33 3.64 5.55
N ALA A 235 38.63 3.66 5.29
CA ALA A 235 39.59 2.81 5.98
C ALA A 235 39.62 3.07 7.50
N ASN A 236 39.44 4.33 7.92
CA ASN A 236 39.44 4.74 9.32
C ASN A 236 38.15 4.31 10.06
N LEU A 237 37.06 4.05 9.33
CA LEU A 237 35.75 3.71 9.89
C LEU A 237 35.37 2.23 9.71
N SER A 238 36.01 1.53 8.78
CA SER A 238 35.65 0.18 8.34
C SER A 238 35.59 -0.86 9.46
N GLU A 239 36.37 -0.67 10.52
CA GLU A 239 36.47 -1.56 11.67
C GLU A 239 35.84 -0.98 12.96
N LEU A 240 35.19 0.19 12.87
CA LEU A 240 34.57 0.88 14.00
C LEU A 240 33.08 0.60 14.08
N ALA A 241 32.70 -0.68 14.29
CA ALA A 241 31.30 -1.13 14.33
C ALA A 241 30.43 -0.30 15.30
N PHE A 242 30.95 -0.06 16.50
CA PHE A 242 30.23 0.71 17.52
C PHE A 242 30.08 2.18 17.14
N GLY A 243 31.14 2.81 16.61
CA GLY A 243 31.08 4.20 16.16
C GLY A 243 30.07 4.39 15.03
N MET A 244 30.11 3.51 14.03
CA MET A 244 29.19 3.56 12.89
C MET A 244 27.74 3.34 13.31
N THR A 245 27.46 2.38 14.18
CA THR A 245 26.09 2.15 14.68
C THR A 245 25.60 3.25 15.61
N ASN A 246 26.48 3.83 16.43
CA ASN A 246 26.14 4.98 17.27
C ASN A 246 25.81 6.23 16.43
N TYR A 247 26.50 6.43 15.29
CA TYR A 247 26.13 7.46 14.32
C TYR A 247 24.72 7.22 13.76
N GLN A 248 24.38 5.97 13.41
CA GLN A 248 23.02 5.63 12.93
C GLN A 248 21.95 5.85 14.00
N ASP A 249 22.29 5.63 15.27
CA ASP A 249 21.36 5.85 16.39
C ASP A 249 20.95 7.32 16.54
N ILE A 250 21.72 8.28 16.02
CA ILE A 250 21.27 9.68 15.90
C ILE A 250 19.96 9.74 15.13
N PHE A 251 19.86 9.06 13.99
CA PHE A 251 18.64 9.09 13.17
C PHE A 251 17.49 8.32 13.82
N ILE A 252 17.79 7.21 14.49
CA ILE A 252 16.77 6.40 15.20
C ILE A 252 16.15 7.21 16.34
N HIS A 253 16.97 7.83 17.19
CA HIS A 253 16.48 8.61 18.32
C HIS A 253 15.71 9.87 17.91
N ASN A 254 16.09 10.48 16.78
CA ASN A 254 15.54 11.76 16.33
C ASN A 254 14.60 11.61 15.12
N ALA A 255 14.16 10.39 14.80
CA ALA A 255 13.35 10.10 13.61
C ALA A 255 12.10 10.98 13.50
N PHE A 256 11.46 11.30 14.64
CA PHE A 256 10.26 12.13 14.71
C PHE A 256 10.52 13.53 15.28
N GLY A 257 11.80 13.93 15.36
CA GLY A 257 12.26 15.18 15.95
C GLY A 257 12.56 16.28 14.94
N ASN A 258 13.28 17.31 15.39
CA ASN A 258 13.66 18.44 14.55
C ASN A 258 14.95 18.14 13.75
N TYR A 259 14.96 18.49 12.46
CA TYR A 259 16.13 18.33 11.60
C TYR A 259 17.35 19.14 12.06
N ARG A 260 17.15 20.31 12.67
CA ARG A 260 18.22 21.13 13.25
C ARG A 260 19.01 20.38 14.32
N ASP A 261 18.33 19.59 15.14
CA ASP A 261 18.98 18.81 16.19
C ASP A 261 19.77 17.65 15.59
N ILE A 262 19.23 17.04 14.52
CA ILE A 262 19.92 15.98 13.78
C ILE A 262 21.21 16.52 13.18
N ILE A 263 21.16 17.60 12.41
CA ILE A 263 22.36 18.15 11.75
C ILE A 263 23.39 18.61 12.78
N GLY A 264 22.96 19.20 13.90
CA GLY A 264 23.84 19.54 15.01
C GLY A 264 24.57 18.31 15.57
N LYS A 265 23.84 17.23 15.89
CA LYS A 265 24.42 15.98 16.39
C LYS A 265 25.38 15.35 15.38
N VAL A 266 25.01 15.34 14.09
CA VAL A 266 25.86 14.82 13.00
C VAL A 266 27.15 15.63 12.88
N SER A 267 27.08 16.96 12.85
CA SER A 267 28.26 17.83 12.70
C SER A 267 29.29 17.67 13.82
N PHE A 268 28.86 17.33 15.04
CA PHE A 268 29.75 17.11 16.18
C PHE A 268 30.07 15.63 16.42
N HIS A 269 29.57 14.70 15.60
CA HIS A 269 29.82 13.28 15.81
C HIS A 269 31.22 12.88 15.28
N PRO A 270 32.04 12.13 16.06
CA PRO A 270 33.39 11.75 15.64
C PRO A 270 33.45 11.01 14.30
N VAL A 271 32.46 10.16 14.00
CA VAL A 271 32.37 9.47 12.69
C VAL A 271 32.31 10.46 11.53
N MET A 272 31.57 11.56 11.67
CA MET A 272 31.48 12.58 10.63
C MET A 272 32.76 13.40 10.54
N GLY A 273 33.46 13.63 11.66
CA GLY A 273 34.76 14.29 11.64
C GLY A 273 35.86 13.46 10.97
N HIS A 274 35.72 12.13 10.94
CA HIS A 274 36.64 11.22 10.27
C HIS A 274 36.30 10.94 8.80
N TYR A 275 35.05 11.20 8.37
CA TYR A 275 34.53 10.92 7.02
C TYR A 275 34.66 12.13 6.10
#